data_AF-A0AAX3IUK1-F1
#
_entry.id   AF-A0AAX3IUK1-F1
#
_cell.length_a   1.000
_cell.length_b   1.000
_cell.length_c   1.000
_cell.angle_alpha   90.00
_cell.angle_beta   90.00
_cell.angle_gamma   90.00
#
_symmetry.space_group_name_H-M   'P 1'
#
loop_
_entity.id
_entity.type
_entity.pdbx_description
1 polymer ?
#
loop_
_entity_poly.entity_id
_entity_poly.type
_entity_poly.pdbx_seq_one_letter_code
_entity_poly.pdbx_strand_id
1 'polypeptide(L)'
;MMIFCDLDRKNKFEWLGIFQDMFILRKLISLLIFKNTMKFYRTLLLFLVSSFAFANSDLMLLHTYNNQPIEGWVMSEKLDGVRGYWNGKQLLTRQGQPLSPPAYFIKDFPPFAIDGELFSERNHFEEISSITKSFKGEGWEKLKLYVFDVPDAEGNLFERLAKLKAYLVEHPTTYIEIIEQIPVKDKTHLYQFLAQVENLQGEGVVVRNPNAPYERKRSSQILKLKTARDEECTVIAHHKGKGQFENVMGALTCKNHRGEFKIGSGFNLNERENPPPIGSVITYKYRGLTNNGKPRFATYWREKK
;
A
#
# COMPACT_ATOMS: atom_id res chain seq x y z
N MET A 1 -5.09 108.11 13.25
CA MET A 1 -4.13 109.14 12.82
C MET A 1 -3.01 108.43 12.08
N MET A 2 -2.84 108.73 10.78
CA MET A 2 -1.74 108.33 9.83
C MET A 2 -1.56 106.81 9.54
N ILE A 3 -1.80 106.27 8.33
CA ILE A 3 -1.21 106.44 6.96
C ILE A 3 -0.01 105.48 6.69
N PHE A 4 -0.23 104.56 5.71
CA PHE A 4 0.65 103.91 4.70
C PHE A 4 1.97 103.21 5.14
N CYS A 5 2.52 102.15 4.53
CA CYS A 5 2.69 101.67 3.14
C CYS A 5 3.19 100.19 3.24
N ASP A 6 2.69 99.13 2.57
CA ASP A 6 2.66 98.72 1.15
C ASP A 6 3.82 97.79 0.69
N LEU A 7 3.46 96.79 -0.14
CA LEU A 7 4.25 95.93 -1.08
C LEU A 7 5.30 94.92 -0.50
N ASP A 8 5.50 93.69 -1.01
CA ASP A 8 4.90 92.90 -2.10
C ASP A 8 5.19 91.40 -1.89
N ARG A 9 4.26 90.56 -2.36
CA ARG A 9 4.25 89.09 -2.38
C ARG A 9 4.80 88.60 -3.72
N LYS A 10 6.01 88.01 -3.75
CA LYS A 10 6.46 87.07 -4.81
C LYS A 10 7.59 86.20 -4.23
N ASN A 11 7.62 84.90 -4.58
CA ASN A 11 8.60 83.87 -4.17
C ASN A 11 8.37 83.02 -2.89
N LYS A 12 7.16 82.49 -2.67
CA LYS A 12 6.98 81.40 -1.68
C LYS A 12 6.31 80.11 -2.18
N PHE A 13 6.08 79.97 -3.49
CA PHE A 13 5.28 78.87 -4.05
C PHE A 13 6.03 77.80 -4.87
N GLU A 14 7.36 77.87 -5.03
CA GLU A 14 8.12 76.84 -5.77
C GLU A 14 8.91 75.84 -4.92
N TRP A 15 9.01 76.04 -3.60
CA TRP A 15 9.81 75.16 -2.72
C TRP A 15 9.02 74.05 -2.01
N LEU A 16 7.70 74.00 -2.17
CA LEU A 16 6.83 73.00 -1.54
C LEU A 16 6.62 71.73 -2.39
N GLY A 17 6.86 71.77 -3.71
CA GLY A 17 6.69 70.60 -4.59
C GLY A 17 7.84 69.59 -4.53
N ILE A 18 9.08 70.05 -4.37
CA ILE A 18 10.28 69.20 -4.51
C ILE A 18 10.51 68.30 -3.27
N PHE A 19 10.06 68.73 -2.08
CA PHE A 19 10.21 67.94 -0.85
C PHE A 19 9.18 66.78 -0.73
N GLN A 20 8.03 66.89 -1.40
CA GLN A 20 6.97 65.88 -1.33
C GLN A 20 7.30 64.66 -2.21
N ASP A 21 7.96 64.87 -3.35
CA ASP A 21 8.36 63.80 -4.27
C ASP A 21 9.53 62.94 -3.76
N MET A 22 10.48 63.53 -3.03
CA MET A 22 11.63 62.80 -2.48
C MET A 22 11.22 61.84 -1.35
N PHE A 23 10.15 62.15 -0.61
CA PHE A 23 9.63 61.30 0.47
C PHE A 23 8.83 60.11 -0.07
N ILE A 24 8.10 60.31 -1.17
CA ILE A 24 7.35 59.26 -1.87
C ILE A 24 8.31 58.28 -2.57
N LEU A 25 9.39 58.78 -3.19
CA LEU A 25 10.40 57.96 -3.85
C LEU A 25 11.17 57.07 -2.85
N ARG A 26 11.52 57.59 -1.66
CA ARG A 26 12.14 56.80 -0.58
C ARG A 26 11.22 55.72 -0.01
N LYS A 27 9.91 55.99 0.12
CA LYS A 27 8.91 55.00 0.55
C LYS A 27 8.70 53.90 -0.50
N LEU A 28 8.71 54.24 -1.79
CA LEU A 28 8.58 53.28 -2.90
C LEU A 28 9.81 52.38 -3.05
N ILE A 29 11.02 52.93 -2.89
CA ILE A 29 12.27 52.14 -2.92
C ILE A 29 12.38 51.20 -1.71
N SER A 30 11.98 51.66 -0.52
CA SER A 30 11.90 50.81 0.69
C SER A 30 10.87 49.66 0.53
N LEU A 31 9.70 49.92 -0.06
CA LEU A 31 8.70 48.88 -0.34
C LEU A 31 9.13 47.89 -1.44
N LEU A 32 9.91 48.32 -2.44
CA LEU A 32 10.43 47.42 -3.48
C LEU A 32 11.53 46.51 -2.93
N ILE A 33 12.41 47.01 -2.07
CA ILE A 33 13.49 46.21 -1.46
C ILE A 33 12.92 45.21 -0.46
N PHE A 34 11.89 45.56 0.31
CA PHE A 34 11.25 44.64 1.27
C PHE A 34 10.38 43.56 0.60
N LYS A 35 9.79 43.82 -0.58
CA LYS A 35 9.01 42.83 -1.33
C LYS A 35 9.86 41.82 -2.10
N ASN A 36 11.13 42.15 -2.41
CA ASN A 36 12.04 41.24 -3.11
C ASN A 36 12.88 40.36 -2.19
N THR A 37 13.12 40.76 -0.93
CA THR A 37 13.81 39.90 0.05
C THR A 37 12.89 38.79 0.60
N MET A 38 11.58 39.04 0.73
CA MET A 38 10.61 38.01 1.14
C MET A 38 10.25 36.98 0.06
N LYS A 39 10.48 37.30 -1.22
CA LYS A 39 10.32 36.31 -2.31
C LYS A 39 11.50 35.33 -2.37
N PHE A 40 12.70 35.77 -2.03
CA PHE A 40 13.88 34.90 -2.06
C PHE A 40 13.89 33.84 -0.95
N TYR A 41 13.38 34.17 0.25
CA TYR A 41 13.23 33.20 1.34
C TYR A 41 12.03 32.25 1.18
N ARG A 42 10.99 32.63 0.43
CA ARG A 42 9.89 31.70 0.10
C ARG A 42 10.30 30.64 -0.92
N THR A 43 11.21 30.95 -1.84
CA THR A 43 11.71 29.96 -2.82
C THR A 43 12.75 29.03 -2.23
N LEU A 44 13.46 29.44 -1.16
CA LEU A 44 14.44 28.58 -0.47
C LEU A 44 13.81 27.63 0.55
N LEU A 45 12.61 27.93 1.07
CA LEU A 45 11.86 27.04 1.97
C LEU A 45 11.01 25.99 1.24
N LEU A 46 10.88 26.07 -0.10
CA LEU A 46 10.12 25.14 -0.94
C LEU A 46 10.96 24.00 -1.52
N PHE A 47 12.25 23.94 -1.20
CA PHE A 47 13.18 22.87 -1.59
C PHE A 47 13.65 21.99 -0.42
N LEU A 48 12.98 22.03 0.73
CA LEU A 48 12.85 20.84 1.57
C LEU A 48 11.79 19.94 0.93
N VAL A 49 12.09 19.47 -0.29
CA VAL A 49 11.45 18.30 -0.85
C VAL A 49 11.74 17.22 0.17
N SER A 50 10.69 16.90 0.93
CA SER A 50 10.56 15.71 1.75
C SER A 50 11.16 14.55 0.99
N SER A 51 12.40 14.21 1.34
CA SER A 51 12.91 12.86 1.19
C SER A 51 12.01 12.00 2.07
N PHE A 52 10.84 11.64 1.55
CA PHE A 52 10.20 10.41 1.95
C PHE A 52 11.17 9.33 1.52
N ALA A 53 12.16 9.07 2.38
CA ALA A 53 12.87 7.81 2.37
C ALA A 53 11.75 6.78 2.48
N PHE A 54 11.44 6.12 1.37
CA PHE A 54 10.56 4.96 1.38
C PHE A 54 11.29 3.93 2.24
N ALA A 55 10.96 3.92 3.54
CA ALA A 55 11.37 2.86 4.42
C ALA A 55 10.78 1.59 3.83
N ASN A 56 11.64 0.71 3.29
CA ASN A 56 11.23 -0.65 2.98
C ASN A 56 10.61 -1.19 4.26
N SER A 57 9.34 -1.62 4.20
CA SER A 57 8.71 -2.18 5.39
C SER A 57 9.52 -3.41 5.79
N ASP A 58 10.14 -3.35 6.96
CA ASP A 58 10.98 -4.41 7.50
C ASP A 58 10.09 -5.51 8.11
N LEU A 59 9.27 -6.13 7.27
CA LEU A 59 8.23 -7.09 7.65
C LEU A 59 8.56 -8.49 7.15
N MET A 60 8.16 -9.51 7.90
CA MET A 60 8.34 -10.91 7.50
C MET A 60 7.48 -11.22 6.27
N LEU A 61 8.09 -11.79 5.23
CA LEU A 61 7.43 -12.12 3.95
C LEU A 61 7.44 -13.62 3.68
N LEU A 62 6.34 -14.10 3.09
CA LEU A 62 6.14 -15.53 2.82
C LEU A 62 6.97 -16.05 1.64
N HIS A 63 7.63 -17.19 1.81
CA HIS A 63 8.05 -18.06 0.69
C HIS A 63 6.90 -18.93 0.20
N THR A 64 7.08 -19.67 -0.90
CA THR A 64 6.09 -20.63 -1.42
C THR A 64 6.35 -22.02 -0.81
N TYR A 65 5.29 -22.74 -0.44
CA TYR A 65 5.39 -24.16 -0.08
C TYR A 65 5.67 -25.01 -1.33
N ASN A 66 6.78 -25.73 -1.32
CA ASN A 66 7.27 -26.61 -2.39
C ASN A 66 7.54 -28.03 -1.85
N ASN A 67 6.65 -28.56 -1.01
CA ASN A 67 6.75 -29.90 -0.41
C ASN A 67 7.88 -30.14 0.60
N GLN A 68 8.51 -29.09 1.11
CA GLN A 68 9.48 -29.19 2.22
C GLN A 68 8.87 -29.82 3.49
N PRO A 69 9.71 -30.40 4.37
CA PRO A 69 9.29 -30.86 5.69
C PRO A 69 8.70 -29.72 6.53
N ILE A 70 7.63 -30.00 7.27
CA ILE A 70 6.84 -29.03 8.05
C ILE A 70 6.34 -29.65 9.37
N GLU A 71 7.03 -30.67 9.86
CA GLU A 71 6.69 -31.35 11.12
C GLU A 71 6.80 -30.37 12.28
N GLY A 72 5.77 -30.32 13.13
CA GLY A 72 5.68 -29.36 14.23
C GLY A 72 5.33 -27.93 13.82
N TRP A 73 5.04 -27.68 12.54
CA TRP A 73 4.59 -26.36 12.09
C TRP A 73 3.10 -26.18 12.33
N VAL A 74 2.66 -24.92 12.30
CA VAL A 74 1.24 -24.56 12.35
C VAL A 74 0.76 -24.01 11.02
N MET A 75 -0.54 -24.05 10.79
CA MET A 75 -1.20 -23.49 9.63
C MET A 75 -2.35 -22.58 10.01
N SER A 76 -2.62 -21.59 9.16
CA SER A 76 -3.77 -20.70 9.27
C SER A 76 -4.32 -20.39 7.89
N GLU A 77 -5.57 -19.95 7.79
CA GLU A 77 -6.09 -19.42 6.53
C GLU A 77 -5.24 -18.23 6.05
N LYS A 78 -4.99 -18.17 4.75
CA LYS A 78 -4.46 -16.99 4.09
C LYS A 78 -5.65 -16.10 3.69
N LEU A 79 -5.76 -14.95 4.33
CA LEU A 79 -6.79 -13.96 4.03
C LEU A 79 -6.39 -13.09 2.82
N ASP A 80 -7.31 -12.90 1.87
CA ASP A 80 -7.14 -11.99 0.71
C ASP A 80 -7.62 -10.58 1.10
N GLY A 81 -6.91 -9.95 2.02
CA GLY A 81 -7.20 -8.62 2.53
C GLY A 81 -6.12 -7.58 2.18
N VAL A 82 -5.97 -6.58 3.05
CA VAL A 82 -4.87 -5.61 2.97
C VAL A 82 -4.03 -5.71 4.23
N ARG A 83 -2.77 -6.13 4.10
CA ARG A 83 -1.83 -6.18 5.24
C ARG A 83 -1.78 -4.84 5.99
N GLY A 84 -2.08 -4.91 7.29
CA GLY A 84 -2.04 -3.80 8.22
C GLY A 84 -1.02 -4.07 9.32
N TYR A 85 0.05 -3.27 9.34
CA TYR A 85 1.04 -3.29 10.41
C TYR A 85 0.75 -2.13 11.37
N TRP A 86 0.37 -2.45 12.60
CA TRP A 86 0.25 -1.46 13.66
C TRP A 86 1.59 -1.35 14.37
N ASN A 87 2.12 -0.14 14.50
CA ASN A 87 3.44 0.09 15.13
C ASN A 87 3.34 0.53 16.60
N GLY A 88 2.19 0.36 17.25
CA GLY A 88 1.90 0.92 18.57
C GLY A 88 1.21 2.29 18.54
N LYS A 89 1.11 2.94 17.36
CA LYS A 89 0.54 4.30 17.22
C LYS A 89 -0.31 4.52 15.97
N GLN A 90 0.07 3.93 14.84
CA GLN A 90 -0.65 4.07 13.57
C GLN A 90 -0.60 2.77 12.75
N LEU A 91 -1.60 2.59 11.89
CA LEU A 91 -1.63 1.52 10.91
C LEU A 91 -0.82 1.90 9.67
N LEU A 92 0.03 0.98 9.23
CA LEU A 92 0.88 1.11 8.05
C LEU A 92 0.58 -0.04 7.08
N THR A 93 0.65 0.27 5.79
CA THR A 93 0.65 -0.75 4.72
C THR A 93 1.95 -1.55 4.72
N ARG A 94 1.98 -2.61 3.91
CA ARG A 94 3.21 -3.35 3.56
C ARG A 94 4.30 -2.50 2.88
N GLN A 95 4.07 -1.24 2.53
CA GLN A 95 5.10 -0.35 1.99
C GLN A 95 5.46 0.76 2.97
N GLY A 96 5.05 0.63 4.24
CA GLY A 96 5.26 1.65 5.26
C GLY A 96 4.41 2.90 5.09
N GLN A 97 3.46 2.92 4.15
CA GLN A 97 2.56 4.06 3.96
C GLN A 97 1.48 4.06 5.04
N PRO A 98 1.20 5.20 5.70
CA PRO A 98 0.13 5.30 6.68
C PRO A 98 -1.25 5.00 6.08
N LEU A 99 -2.08 4.31 6.86
CA LEU A 99 -3.52 4.17 6.63
C LEU A 99 -4.25 5.20 7.50
N SER A 100 -5.48 5.57 7.12
CA SER A 100 -6.30 6.56 7.82
C SER A 100 -7.58 5.94 8.39
N PRO A 101 -7.48 5.00 9.36
CA PRO A 101 -8.64 4.48 10.05
C PRO A 101 -9.34 5.59 10.87
N PRO A 102 -10.67 5.54 11.04
CA PRO A 102 -11.35 6.33 12.04
C PRO A 102 -10.81 6.08 13.46
N ALA A 103 -10.88 7.09 14.33
CA ALA A 103 -10.38 7.00 15.70
C ALA A 103 -11.03 5.84 16.49
N TYR A 104 -12.30 5.52 16.23
CA TYR A 104 -12.99 4.42 16.90
C TYR A 104 -12.35 3.05 16.62
N PHE A 105 -11.75 2.86 15.44
CA PHE A 105 -11.23 1.57 14.99
C PHE A 105 -9.96 1.20 15.77
N ILE A 106 -9.11 2.20 16.05
CA ILE A 106 -7.81 2.03 16.71
C ILE A 106 -7.83 2.39 18.21
N LYS A 107 -8.99 2.74 18.77
CA LYS A 107 -9.12 3.32 20.12
C LYS A 107 -8.43 2.48 21.20
N ASP A 108 -8.64 1.16 21.17
CA ASP A 108 -8.15 0.20 22.17
C ASP A 108 -7.08 -0.74 21.59
N PHE A 109 -6.31 -0.26 20.60
CA PHE A 109 -5.19 -1.02 20.04
C PHE A 109 -3.98 -0.99 21.01
N PRO A 110 -3.16 -2.07 21.04
CA PRO A 110 -2.06 -2.19 21.99
C PRO A 110 -0.98 -1.12 21.80
N PRO A 111 -0.24 -0.74 22.86
CA PRO A 111 0.88 0.20 22.74
C PRO A 111 2.15 -0.43 22.10
N PHE A 112 2.04 -1.62 21.53
CA PHE A 112 3.13 -2.38 20.90
C PHE A 112 2.74 -2.84 19.49
N ALA A 113 3.74 -3.24 18.70
CA ALA A 113 3.54 -3.59 17.30
C ALA A 113 2.80 -4.92 17.12
N ILE A 114 1.84 -4.96 16.20
CA ILE A 114 1.11 -6.17 15.78
C ILE A 114 1.00 -6.20 14.25
N ASP A 115 1.08 -7.39 13.67
CA ASP A 115 1.11 -7.61 12.22
C ASP A 115 -0.06 -8.50 11.82
N GLY A 116 -0.89 -8.01 10.91
CA GLY A 116 -2.13 -8.67 10.54
C GLY A 116 -2.63 -8.30 9.15
N GLU A 117 -3.79 -8.83 8.82
CA GLU A 117 -4.50 -8.53 7.58
C GLU A 117 -5.80 -7.79 7.92
N LEU A 118 -6.01 -6.61 7.32
CA LEU A 118 -7.31 -5.95 7.35
C LEU A 118 -8.25 -6.73 6.43
N PHE A 119 -9.32 -7.27 6.99
CA PHE A 119 -10.21 -8.19 6.31
C PHE A 119 -11.63 -8.08 6.86
N SER A 120 -12.62 -8.30 5.99
CA SER A 120 -14.04 -8.43 6.35
C SER A 120 -14.52 -9.84 6.07
N GLU A 121 -14.53 -10.22 4.80
CA GLU A 121 -15.07 -11.48 4.31
C GLU A 121 -14.38 -11.94 3.01
N ARG A 122 -14.58 -13.22 2.67
CA ARG A 122 -13.96 -13.85 1.50
C ARG A 122 -14.51 -13.24 0.21
N ASN A 123 -13.70 -13.25 -0.85
CA ASN A 123 -14.00 -12.64 -2.16
C ASN A 123 -14.30 -11.12 -2.18
N HIS A 124 -14.15 -10.39 -1.08
CA HIS A 124 -14.45 -8.94 -1.02
C HIS A 124 -13.20 -8.04 -1.05
N PHE A 125 -12.09 -8.51 -1.63
CA PHE A 125 -10.84 -7.75 -1.68
C PHE A 125 -10.98 -6.35 -2.31
N GLU A 126 -11.79 -6.19 -3.36
CA GLU A 126 -11.98 -4.89 -4.03
C GLU A 126 -12.60 -3.86 -3.06
N GLU A 127 -13.58 -4.29 -2.25
CA GLU A 127 -14.20 -3.45 -1.22
C GLU A 127 -13.19 -3.14 -0.10
N ILE A 128 -12.51 -4.15 0.44
CA ILE A 128 -11.49 -3.98 1.50
C ILE A 128 -10.40 -3.00 1.02
N SER A 129 -9.90 -3.17 -0.21
CA SER A 129 -8.91 -2.27 -0.78
C SER A 129 -9.44 -0.86 -0.98
N SER A 130 -10.74 -0.69 -1.28
CA SER A 130 -11.35 0.63 -1.43
C SER A 130 -11.45 1.34 -0.08
N ILE A 131 -11.94 0.65 0.95
CA ILE A 131 -12.08 1.18 2.32
C ILE A 131 -10.71 1.65 2.85
N THR A 132 -9.69 0.81 2.73
CA THR A 132 -8.35 1.10 3.28
C THR A 132 -7.60 2.22 2.55
N LYS A 133 -7.94 2.51 1.29
CA LYS A 133 -7.37 3.63 0.53
C LYS A 133 -8.13 4.95 0.70
N SER A 134 -9.34 4.90 1.24
CA SER A 134 -10.19 6.07 1.43
C SER A 134 -9.78 6.87 2.67
N PHE A 135 -9.77 8.20 2.54
CA PHE A 135 -9.58 9.12 3.67
C PHE A 135 -10.89 9.49 4.38
N LYS A 136 -12.04 9.01 3.89
CA LYS A 136 -13.36 9.37 4.44
C LYS A 136 -13.71 8.62 5.73
N GLY A 137 -13.08 7.48 5.97
CA GLY A 137 -13.35 6.63 7.14
C GLY A 137 -14.60 5.74 7.04
N GLU A 138 -15.31 5.75 5.92
CA GLU A 138 -16.49 4.90 5.66
C GLU A 138 -16.09 3.43 5.44
N GLY A 139 -16.88 2.48 5.97
CA GLY A 139 -16.74 1.04 5.75
C GLY A 139 -15.77 0.34 6.72
N TRP A 140 -15.02 1.07 7.53
CA TRP A 140 -14.10 0.51 8.52
C TRP A 140 -14.81 -0.32 9.60
N GLU A 141 -16.10 -0.08 9.84
CA GLU A 141 -16.93 -0.87 10.75
C GLU A 141 -17.10 -2.34 10.30
N LYS A 142 -16.88 -2.63 9.01
CA LYS A 142 -16.91 -3.99 8.46
C LYS A 142 -15.58 -4.73 8.62
N LEU A 143 -14.49 -4.00 8.86
CA LEU A 143 -13.15 -4.57 8.88
C LEU A 143 -12.77 -5.00 10.30
N LYS A 144 -11.87 -5.98 10.36
CA LYS A 144 -11.05 -6.27 11.54
C LYS A 144 -9.59 -6.39 11.10
N LEU A 145 -8.68 -6.16 12.02
CA LEU A 145 -7.29 -6.56 11.89
C LEU A 145 -7.14 -7.99 12.40
N TYR A 146 -7.01 -8.93 11.47
CA TYR A 146 -6.73 -10.32 11.76
C TYR A 146 -5.23 -10.50 11.98
N VAL A 147 -4.81 -10.43 13.24
CA VAL A 147 -3.42 -10.47 13.67
C VAL A 147 -2.89 -11.88 13.61
N PHE A 148 -1.71 -12.01 13.04
CA PHE A 148 -1.02 -13.29 12.92
C PHE A 148 0.39 -13.29 13.52
N ASP A 149 0.90 -12.15 13.99
CA ASP A 149 2.16 -12.07 14.73
C ASP A 149 2.28 -10.77 15.56
N VAL A 150 3.22 -10.76 16.50
CA VAL A 150 3.60 -9.61 17.34
C VAL A 150 5.11 -9.40 17.16
N PRO A 151 5.56 -8.63 16.14
CA PRO A 151 6.93 -8.70 15.63
C PRO A 151 8.05 -8.36 16.62
N ASP A 152 7.77 -7.47 17.57
CA ASP A 152 8.74 -6.99 18.55
C ASP A 152 8.65 -7.72 19.91
N ALA A 153 7.82 -8.76 20.00
CA ALA A 153 7.78 -9.63 21.17
C ALA A 153 8.85 -10.72 21.07
N GLU A 154 9.46 -11.06 22.21
CA GLU A 154 10.43 -12.15 22.29
C GLU A 154 9.73 -13.52 22.26
N GLY A 155 10.50 -14.55 21.93
CA GLY A 155 10.05 -15.94 21.97
C GLY A 155 9.42 -16.46 20.67
N ASN A 156 8.82 -17.64 20.80
CA ASN A 156 8.15 -18.35 19.73
C ASN A 156 6.79 -17.70 19.37
N LEU A 157 6.19 -18.10 18.25
CA LEU A 157 4.93 -17.54 17.74
C LEU A 157 3.80 -17.53 18.79
N PHE A 158 3.67 -18.58 19.59
CA PHE A 158 2.62 -18.68 20.58
C PHE A 158 2.84 -17.73 21.76
N GLU A 159 4.09 -17.57 22.22
CA GLU A 159 4.46 -16.59 23.25
C GLU A 159 4.18 -15.17 22.77
N ARG A 160 4.55 -14.86 21.52
CA ARG A 160 4.29 -13.56 20.88
C ARG A 160 2.79 -13.29 20.79
N LEU A 161 1.98 -14.24 20.31
CA LEU A 161 0.52 -14.10 20.25
C LEU A 161 -0.15 -14.06 21.63
N ALA A 162 0.39 -14.77 22.62
CA ALA A 162 -0.12 -14.76 24.00
C ALA A 162 -0.03 -13.36 24.62
N LYS A 163 1.00 -12.57 24.28
CA LYS A 163 1.11 -11.16 24.68
C LYS A 163 -0.09 -10.34 24.21
N LEU A 164 -0.49 -10.48 22.94
CA LEU A 164 -1.68 -9.81 22.43
C LEU A 164 -2.95 -10.36 23.08
N LYS A 165 -3.05 -11.68 23.25
CA LYS A 165 -4.20 -12.31 23.90
C LYS A 165 -4.43 -11.78 25.31
N ALA A 166 -3.37 -11.65 26.12
CA ALA A 166 -3.45 -11.09 27.46
C ALA A 166 -3.90 -9.62 27.44
N TYR A 167 -3.36 -8.82 26.52
CA TYR A 167 -3.78 -7.42 26.36
C TYR A 167 -5.28 -7.29 26.02
N LEU A 168 -5.79 -8.13 25.11
CA LEU A 168 -7.20 -8.09 24.69
C LEU A 168 -8.18 -8.56 25.77
N VAL A 169 -7.72 -9.28 26.81
CA VAL A 169 -8.54 -9.59 27.99
C VAL A 169 -8.82 -8.32 28.81
N GLU A 170 -7.81 -7.46 28.94
CA GLU A 170 -7.91 -6.21 29.69
C GLU A 170 -8.52 -5.07 28.85
N HIS A 171 -8.31 -5.10 27.53
CA HIS A 171 -8.70 -4.05 26.58
C HIS A 171 -9.49 -4.67 25.43
N PRO A 172 -10.74 -5.11 25.68
CA PRO A 172 -11.54 -5.80 24.68
C PRO A 172 -11.89 -4.86 23.51
N THR A 173 -11.65 -5.33 22.29
CA THR A 173 -12.06 -4.63 21.06
C THR A 173 -12.59 -5.63 20.04
N THR A 174 -13.60 -5.22 19.28
CA THR A 174 -14.17 -6.02 18.18
C THR A 174 -13.34 -5.92 16.89
N TYR A 175 -12.37 -5.01 16.83
CA TYR A 175 -11.59 -4.69 15.62
C TYR A 175 -10.26 -5.43 15.53
N ILE A 176 -9.87 -6.18 16.56
CA ILE A 176 -8.70 -7.08 16.52
C ILE A 176 -9.18 -8.51 16.71
N GLU A 177 -8.67 -9.41 15.87
CA GLU A 177 -8.90 -10.84 16.01
C GLU A 177 -7.57 -11.57 15.81
N ILE A 178 -7.23 -12.52 16.68
CA ILE A 178 -6.03 -13.34 16.50
C ILE A 178 -6.38 -14.50 15.58
N ILE A 179 -5.67 -14.63 14.46
CA ILE A 179 -5.84 -15.75 13.54
C ILE A 179 -5.43 -17.05 14.24
N GLU A 180 -6.34 -18.02 14.24
CA GLU A 180 -6.10 -19.36 14.77
C GLU A 180 -4.86 -20.02 14.12
N GLN A 181 -3.99 -20.57 14.96
CA GLN A 181 -2.80 -21.31 14.55
C GLN A 181 -3.03 -22.81 14.79
N ILE A 182 -3.34 -23.56 13.74
CA ILE A 182 -3.72 -24.98 13.81
C ILE A 182 -2.47 -25.84 13.61
N PRO A 183 -2.13 -26.79 14.50
CA PRO A 183 -1.01 -27.69 14.28
C PRO A 183 -1.15 -28.53 13.00
N VAL A 184 -0.11 -28.55 12.18
CA VAL A 184 -0.04 -29.44 11.01
C VAL A 184 0.31 -30.84 11.49
N LYS A 185 -0.56 -31.82 11.20
CA LYS A 185 -0.37 -33.23 11.58
C LYS A 185 0.53 -33.93 10.56
N ASP A 186 0.20 -33.74 9.28
CA ASP A 186 0.93 -34.25 8.13
C ASP A 186 0.55 -33.44 6.87
N LYS A 187 1.14 -33.82 5.73
CA LYS A 187 0.84 -33.19 4.43
C LYS A 187 -0.63 -33.36 4.04
N THR A 188 -1.24 -34.51 4.32
CA THR A 188 -2.64 -34.77 3.99
C THR A 188 -3.57 -33.81 4.72
N HIS A 189 -3.33 -33.56 6.02
CA HIS A 189 -4.05 -32.58 6.82
C HIS A 189 -3.94 -31.16 6.23
N LEU A 190 -2.74 -30.76 5.80
CA LEU A 190 -2.52 -29.46 5.16
C LEU A 190 -3.33 -29.31 3.86
N TYR A 191 -3.32 -30.32 2.99
CA TYR A 191 -4.06 -30.28 1.73
C TYR A 191 -5.58 -30.38 1.93
N GLN A 192 -6.05 -31.12 2.94
CA GLN A 192 -7.46 -31.14 3.31
C GLN A 192 -7.92 -29.76 3.80
N PHE A 193 -7.13 -29.11 4.65
CA PHE A 193 -7.41 -27.75 5.11
C PHE A 193 -7.40 -26.75 3.95
N LEU A 194 -6.44 -26.85 3.04
CA LEU A 194 -6.43 -26.05 1.80
C LEU A 194 -7.73 -26.22 1.01
N ALA A 195 -8.15 -27.47 0.76
CA ALA A 195 -9.37 -27.75 0.01
C ALA A 195 -10.62 -27.20 0.72
N GLN A 196 -10.70 -27.29 2.05
CA GLN A 196 -11.78 -26.69 2.83
C GLN A 196 -11.82 -25.17 2.68
N VAL A 197 -10.68 -24.50 2.84
CA VAL A 197 -10.55 -23.05 2.66
C VAL A 197 -10.99 -22.65 1.24
N GLU A 198 -10.49 -23.33 0.21
CA GLU A 198 -10.79 -23.03 -1.19
C GLU A 198 -12.26 -23.29 -1.55
N ASN A 199 -12.88 -24.34 -1.00
CA ASN A 199 -14.31 -24.63 -1.17
C ASN A 199 -15.20 -23.54 -0.58
N LEU A 200 -14.75 -22.92 0.52
CA LEU A 200 -15.42 -21.78 1.11
C LEU A 200 -14.93 -20.44 0.52
N GLN A 201 -14.26 -20.47 -0.62
CA GLN A 201 -13.77 -19.32 -1.38
C GLN A 201 -12.63 -18.50 -0.72
N GLY A 202 -11.90 -19.09 0.22
CA GLY A 202 -10.71 -18.47 0.81
C GLY A 202 -9.49 -18.51 -0.13
N GLU A 203 -8.43 -17.75 0.18
CA GLU A 203 -7.30 -17.57 -0.74
C GLU A 203 -6.30 -18.73 -0.74
N GLY A 204 -6.17 -19.42 0.39
CA GLY A 204 -5.21 -20.50 0.59
C GLY A 204 -4.78 -20.63 2.05
N VAL A 205 -3.58 -21.16 2.28
CA VAL A 205 -3.04 -21.46 3.61
C VAL A 205 -1.69 -20.79 3.81
N VAL A 206 -1.45 -20.31 5.04
CA VAL A 206 -0.12 -19.93 5.52
C VAL A 206 0.37 -21.00 6.49
N VAL A 207 1.57 -21.52 6.28
CA VAL A 207 2.23 -22.52 7.14
C VAL A 207 3.44 -21.87 7.78
N ARG A 208 3.58 -21.97 9.11
CA ARG A 208 4.58 -21.25 9.91
C ARG A 208 5.31 -22.20 10.84
N ASN A 209 6.62 -22.05 10.94
CA ASN A 209 7.38 -22.65 12.02
C ASN A 209 7.10 -21.85 13.30
N PRO A 210 6.39 -22.42 14.30
CA PRO A 210 6.06 -21.66 15.50
C PRO A 210 7.30 -21.34 16.32
N ASN A 211 8.37 -22.12 16.23
CA ASN A 211 9.58 -21.94 17.03
C ASN A 211 10.58 -20.94 16.43
N ALA A 212 10.32 -20.43 15.22
CA ALA A 212 11.19 -19.45 14.59
C ALA A 212 10.98 -18.05 15.19
N PRO A 213 12.06 -17.26 15.34
CA PRO A 213 11.93 -15.84 15.66
C PRO A 213 11.27 -15.10 14.50
N TYR A 214 10.73 -13.90 14.77
CA TYR A 214 10.27 -13.03 13.70
C TYR A 214 11.46 -12.54 12.86
N GLU A 215 11.40 -12.73 11.55
CA GLU A 215 12.46 -12.31 10.63
C GLU A 215 11.98 -11.15 9.76
N ARG A 216 12.66 -10.01 9.80
CA ARG A 216 12.32 -8.84 8.97
C ARG A 216 12.82 -8.98 7.52
N LYS A 217 12.46 -10.08 6.87
CA LYS A 217 12.84 -10.41 5.50
C LYS A 217 11.86 -11.42 4.92
N ARG A 218 12.06 -11.78 3.66
CA ARG A 218 11.44 -13.01 3.16
C ARG A 218 12.06 -14.22 3.86
N SER A 219 11.23 -15.05 4.46
CA SER A 219 11.66 -16.09 5.38
C SER A 219 11.17 -17.47 4.94
N SER A 220 12.06 -18.45 4.95
CA SER A 220 11.71 -19.85 4.72
C SER A 220 10.88 -20.43 5.86
N GLN A 221 10.79 -19.74 7.01
CA GLN A 221 10.03 -20.14 8.20
C GLN A 221 8.52 -19.83 8.11
N ILE A 222 8.10 -19.11 7.05
CA ILE A 222 6.69 -18.82 6.77
C ILE A 222 6.40 -18.98 5.28
N LEU A 223 5.43 -19.84 4.99
CA LEU A 223 5.18 -20.38 3.67
C LEU A 223 3.73 -20.17 3.28
N LYS A 224 3.48 -19.83 2.02
CA LYS A 224 2.14 -19.80 1.44
C LYS A 224 1.91 -21.04 0.59
N LEU A 225 0.76 -21.65 0.76
CA LEU A 225 0.25 -22.73 -0.07
C LEU A 225 -1.09 -22.30 -0.67
N LYS A 226 -1.23 -22.47 -1.98
CA LYS A 226 -2.50 -22.26 -2.70
C LYS A 226 -2.52 -23.07 -3.98
N THR A 227 -3.70 -23.49 -4.42
CA THR A 227 -3.87 -24.08 -5.73
C THR A 227 -3.68 -22.98 -6.78
N ALA A 228 -2.72 -23.16 -7.68
CA ALA A 228 -2.61 -22.29 -8.85
C ALA A 228 -3.77 -22.64 -9.79
N ARG A 229 -4.75 -21.74 -9.94
CA ARG A 229 -5.78 -21.90 -10.97
C ARG A 229 -5.16 -21.54 -12.31
N ASP A 230 -5.29 -22.42 -13.28
CA ASP A 230 -4.96 -22.14 -14.65
C ASP A 230 -6.20 -22.25 -15.55
N GLU A 231 -6.14 -21.51 -16.65
CA GLU A 231 -7.15 -21.52 -17.69
C GLU A 231 -6.48 -21.18 -19.02
N GLU A 232 -7.22 -21.37 -20.11
CA GLU A 232 -6.77 -21.05 -21.44
C GLU A 232 -7.43 -19.78 -21.97
N CYS A 233 -6.69 -19.04 -22.81
CA CYS A 233 -7.21 -17.90 -23.54
C CYS A 233 -6.56 -17.79 -24.91
N THR A 234 -7.28 -17.20 -25.86
CA THR A 234 -6.77 -16.87 -27.19
C THR A 234 -6.16 -15.48 -27.17
N VAL A 235 -4.94 -15.35 -27.68
CA VAL A 235 -4.25 -14.06 -27.82
C VAL A 235 -4.93 -13.24 -28.92
N ILE A 236 -5.39 -12.04 -28.60
CA ILE A 236 -6.09 -11.17 -29.55
C ILE A 236 -5.33 -9.86 -29.87
N ALA A 237 -4.38 -9.46 -29.02
CA ALA A 237 -3.56 -8.28 -29.27
C ALA A 237 -2.24 -8.31 -28.50
N HIS A 238 -1.21 -7.65 -29.05
CA HIS A 238 0.06 -7.39 -28.38
C HIS A 238 0.15 -5.91 -27.99
N HIS A 239 0.76 -5.62 -26.85
CA HIS A 239 0.99 -4.26 -26.37
C HIS A 239 2.48 -4.06 -26.13
N LYS A 240 3.04 -2.99 -26.72
CA LYS A 240 4.44 -2.60 -26.53
C LYS A 240 4.72 -2.29 -25.04
N GLY A 241 5.87 -2.73 -24.55
CA GLY A 241 6.29 -2.47 -23.17
C GLY A 241 6.71 -1.01 -22.94
N LYS A 242 7.03 -0.72 -21.69
CA LYS A 242 7.55 0.59 -21.24
C LYS A 242 8.79 0.37 -20.38
N GLY A 243 9.65 1.37 -20.27
CA GLY A 243 10.87 1.29 -19.46
C GLY A 243 11.78 0.15 -19.92
N GLN A 244 12.14 -0.77 -19.03
CA GLN A 244 13.00 -1.92 -19.34
C GLN A 244 12.48 -2.83 -20.48
N PHE A 245 11.19 -2.73 -20.83
CA PHE A 245 10.56 -3.50 -21.91
C PHE A 245 10.17 -2.65 -23.12
N GLU A 246 10.72 -1.45 -23.29
CA GLU A 246 10.30 -0.52 -24.35
C GLU A 246 10.44 -1.10 -25.77
N ASN A 247 11.44 -1.95 -26.02
CA ASN A 247 11.67 -2.53 -27.35
C ASN A 247 11.03 -3.90 -27.57
N VAL A 248 10.26 -4.40 -26.60
CA VAL A 248 9.68 -5.76 -26.64
C VAL A 248 8.21 -5.74 -26.22
N MET A 249 7.54 -6.89 -26.30
CA MET A 249 6.17 -7.03 -25.83
C MET A 249 6.10 -6.82 -24.31
N GLY A 250 5.21 -5.91 -23.89
CA GLY A 250 4.92 -5.62 -22.49
C GLY A 250 3.79 -6.48 -21.94
N ALA A 251 2.70 -6.58 -22.70
CA ALA A 251 1.53 -7.39 -22.33
C ALA A 251 0.79 -7.93 -23.57
N LEU A 252 0.01 -8.99 -23.37
CA LEU A 252 -0.99 -9.50 -24.31
C LEU A 252 -2.39 -9.10 -23.86
N THR A 253 -3.31 -8.82 -24.78
CA THR A 253 -4.74 -8.98 -24.50
C THR A 253 -5.14 -10.39 -24.92
N CYS A 254 -5.84 -11.07 -24.01
CA CYS A 254 -6.36 -12.41 -24.19
C CYS A 254 -7.89 -12.41 -24.08
N LYS A 255 -8.55 -13.37 -24.75
CA LYS A 255 -10.00 -13.58 -24.68
C LYS A 255 -10.32 -15.03 -24.36
N ASN A 256 -11.25 -15.25 -23.43
CA ASN A 256 -11.86 -16.55 -23.20
C ASN A 256 -13.33 -16.38 -22.75
N HIS A 257 -13.94 -17.43 -22.18
CA HIS A 257 -15.32 -17.39 -21.68
C HIS A 257 -15.56 -16.34 -20.57
N ARG A 258 -14.51 -15.77 -19.97
CA ARG A 258 -14.56 -14.67 -18.99
C ARG A 258 -14.49 -13.28 -19.63
N GLY A 259 -14.38 -13.21 -20.95
CA GLY A 259 -14.22 -11.98 -21.72
C GLY A 259 -12.75 -11.62 -21.95
N GLU A 260 -12.49 -10.33 -22.19
CA GLU A 260 -11.17 -9.81 -22.57
C GLU A 260 -10.42 -9.20 -21.38
N PHE A 261 -9.16 -9.61 -21.21
CA PHE A 261 -8.28 -9.14 -20.13
C PHE A 261 -6.81 -9.11 -20.57
N LYS A 262 -5.99 -8.32 -19.87
CA LYS A 262 -4.56 -8.18 -20.17
C LYS A 262 -3.70 -9.08 -19.28
N ILE A 263 -2.68 -9.68 -19.86
CA ILE A 263 -1.63 -10.45 -19.17
C ILE A 263 -0.29 -9.77 -19.44
N GLY A 264 0.33 -9.20 -18.41
CA GLY A 264 1.60 -8.44 -18.52
C GLY A 264 2.80 -9.07 -17.82
N SER A 265 2.61 -10.22 -17.18
CA SER A 265 3.63 -10.88 -16.35
C SER A 265 3.67 -12.38 -16.62
N GLY A 266 4.75 -13.05 -16.22
CA GLY A 266 4.99 -14.48 -16.49
C GLY A 266 5.87 -14.75 -17.71
N PHE A 267 6.10 -13.75 -18.56
CA PHE A 267 6.97 -13.87 -19.74
C PHE A 267 8.45 -13.66 -19.36
N ASN A 268 9.31 -14.56 -19.83
CA ASN A 268 10.76 -14.32 -19.89
C ASN A 268 11.11 -13.37 -21.06
N LEU A 269 12.39 -12.97 -21.17
CA LEU A 269 12.81 -12.00 -22.19
C LEU A 269 12.61 -12.53 -23.62
N ASN A 270 12.96 -13.79 -23.89
CA ASN A 270 12.78 -14.41 -25.20
C ASN A 270 11.30 -14.46 -25.62
N GLU A 271 10.39 -14.72 -24.68
CA GLU A 271 8.93 -14.68 -24.92
C GLU A 271 8.40 -13.25 -25.10
N ARG A 272 9.14 -12.22 -24.68
CA ARG A 272 8.78 -10.82 -24.95
C ARG A 272 9.26 -10.37 -26.32
N GLU A 273 10.43 -10.85 -26.74
CA GLU A 273 10.98 -10.63 -28.08
C GLU A 273 10.19 -11.41 -29.13
N ASN A 274 9.77 -12.63 -28.80
CA ASN A 274 8.99 -13.52 -29.65
C ASN A 274 7.68 -13.88 -28.95
N PRO A 275 6.72 -12.93 -28.87
CA PRO A 275 5.47 -13.15 -28.16
C PRO A 275 4.58 -14.21 -28.82
N PRO A 276 3.76 -14.92 -28.02
CA PRO A 276 2.76 -15.84 -28.54
C PRO A 276 1.92 -15.19 -29.65
N PRO A 277 1.82 -15.79 -30.85
CA PRO A 277 1.17 -15.17 -31.99
C PRO A 277 -0.29 -14.79 -31.69
N ILE A 278 -0.79 -13.73 -32.33
CA ILE A 278 -2.23 -13.45 -32.32
C ILE A 278 -2.97 -14.66 -32.92
N GLY A 279 -4.01 -15.13 -32.24
CA GLY A 279 -4.76 -16.35 -32.57
C GLY A 279 -4.27 -17.60 -31.84
N SER A 280 -3.07 -17.60 -31.25
CA SER A 280 -2.58 -18.73 -30.45
C SER A 280 -3.36 -18.88 -29.14
N VAL A 281 -3.45 -20.12 -28.65
CA VAL A 281 -4.00 -20.43 -27.32
C VAL A 281 -2.86 -20.52 -26.33
N ILE A 282 -2.95 -19.76 -25.24
CA ILE A 282 -2.01 -19.83 -24.12
C ILE A 282 -2.72 -20.32 -22.87
N THR A 283 -1.97 -21.01 -22.01
CA THR A 283 -2.39 -21.27 -20.64
C THR A 283 -1.86 -20.15 -19.74
N TYR A 284 -2.73 -19.59 -18.92
CA TYR A 284 -2.40 -18.58 -17.92
C TYR A 284 -2.80 -19.05 -16.54
N LYS A 285 -2.05 -18.61 -15.52
CA LYS A 285 -2.40 -18.78 -14.11
C LYS A 285 -3.06 -17.53 -13.57
N TYR A 286 -3.99 -17.65 -12.64
CA TYR A 286 -4.64 -16.51 -12.00
C TYR A 286 -4.97 -16.77 -10.53
N ARG A 287 -5.36 -15.70 -9.82
CA ARG A 287 -5.62 -15.71 -8.37
C ARG A 287 -6.90 -14.95 -8.06
N GLY A 288 -8.01 -15.69 -8.01
CA GLY A 288 -9.34 -15.12 -7.82
C GLY A 288 -9.89 -14.44 -9.07
N LEU A 289 -11.14 -13.98 -8.99
CA LEU A 289 -11.84 -13.27 -10.06
C LEU A 289 -12.18 -11.85 -9.59
N THR A 290 -12.31 -10.90 -10.52
CA THR A 290 -12.91 -9.60 -10.26
C THR A 290 -14.43 -9.75 -10.10
N ASN A 291 -15.10 -8.70 -9.64
CA ASN A 291 -16.57 -8.65 -9.59
C ASN A 291 -17.23 -8.91 -10.94
N ASN A 292 -16.55 -8.59 -12.04
CA ASN A 292 -17.02 -8.84 -13.41
C ASN A 292 -16.57 -10.20 -13.96
N GLY A 293 -16.12 -11.12 -13.10
CA GLY A 293 -15.74 -12.49 -13.46
C GLY A 293 -14.41 -12.64 -14.20
N LYS A 294 -13.60 -11.57 -14.30
CA LYS A 294 -12.31 -11.58 -15.01
C LYS A 294 -11.18 -12.09 -14.10
N PRO A 295 -10.16 -12.76 -14.64
CA PRO A 295 -9.03 -13.23 -13.83
C PRO A 295 -8.26 -12.10 -13.14
N ARG A 296 -8.08 -12.20 -11.81
CA ARG A 296 -7.17 -11.32 -11.05
C ARG A 296 -5.75 -11.87 -11.08
N PHE A 297 -4.78 -10.97 -11.19
CA PHE A 297 -3.34 -11.31 -11.19
C PHE A 297 -2.95 -12.38 -12.22
N ALA A 298 -3.52 -12.29 -13.43
CA ALA A 298 -3.22 -13.22 -14.50
C ALA A 298 -1.73 -13.15 -14.91
N THR A 299 -1.09 -14.31 -14.93
CA THR A 299 0.31 -14.50 -15.31
C THR A 299 0.39 -15.54 -16.42
N TYR A 300 1.10 -15.24 -17.50
CA TYR A 300 1.39 -16.21 -18.54
C TYR A 300 2.11 -17.42 -17.95
N TRP A 301 1.79 -18.61 -18.46
CA TRP A 301 2.45 -19.84 -18.04
C TRP A 301 3.15 -20.53 -19.22
N ARG A 302 2.41 -20.82 -20.31
CA ARG A 302 2.94 -21.46 -21.51
C ARG A 302 1.98 -21.34 -22.68
N GLU A 303 2.50 -21.44 -23.90
CA GLU A 303 1.69 -21.75 -25.09
C GLU A 303 1.16 -23.18 -25.02
N LYS A 304 -0.06 -23.36 -25.54
CA LYS A 304 -0.63 -24.68 -25.79
C LYS A 304 -0.09 -25.15 -27.13
N LYS A 305 0.77 -26.17 -27.09
CA LYS A 305 1.22 -26.87 -28.30
C LYS A 305 0.11 -27.75 -28.87
#